data_AF-A0A6G1RRA7-F1
#
_entry.id   AF-A0A6G1RRA7-F1
#
_cell.length_a   1.000
_cell.length_b   1.000
_cell.length_c   1.000
_cell.angle_alpha   90.00
_cell.angle_beta   90.00
_cell.angle_gamma   90.00
#
_symmetry.space_group_name_H-M   'P 1'
#
loop_
_entity.id
_entity.type
_entity.pdbx_description
1 polymer ?
#
loop_
_entity_poly.entity_id
_entity_poly.type
_entity_poly.pdbx_seq_one_letter_code
_entity_poly.pdbx_strand_id
1 'polypeptide(L)'
;RSLAAALDGALSRAKDGGAEVTLQLLFLDGEEAFGEWSRSDSLYGARHLAARMGAAPHGPHGTQLSAMDLLVLLDLLGAPHPSIHSHFPNTHHWFLRLVAIEQRLRRRGLLQAAPQDPPFFRLSPAPGPVEDDHVPFLQRGVPVLHLIPTPFPGVWHTLGDTEDNLDPGTVQDLARILLTFVAEFLHL
;
A
#
# COMPACT_ATOMS: atom_id res chain seq x y z
N ARG A 1 0.37 -2.23 -18.62
CA ARG A 1 1.22 -3.34 -18.09
C ARG A 1 1.05 -3.33 -16.57
N SER A 2 0.93 -4.48 -15.92
CA SER A 2 0.86 -4.55 -14.45
C SER A 2 2.17 -4.07 -13.81
N LEU A 3 2.15 -3.69 -12.52
CA LEU A 3 3.34 -3.25 -11.79
C LEU A 3 4.45 -4.32 -11.83
N ALA A 4 4.10 -5.58 -11.57
CA ALA A 4 5.04 -6.70 -11.64
C ALA A 4 5.69 -6.82 -13.03
N ALA A 5 4.90 -6.78 -14.10
CA ALA A 5 5.42 -6.86 -15.46
C ALA A 5 6.22 -5.61 -15.88
N ALA A 6 5.95 -4.45 -15.28
CA ALA A 6 6.69 -3.23 -15.53
C ALA A 6 8.07 -3.25 -14.86
N LEU A 7 8.20 -3.89 -13.70
CA LEU A 7 9.42 -3.91 -12.89
C LEU A 7 10.31 -5.15 -13.14
N ASP A 8 9.78 -6.21 -13.75
CA ASP A 8 10.46 -7.51 -13.92
C ASP A 8 11.91 -7.41 -14.41
N GLY A 9 12.15 -6.67 -15.50
CA GLY A 9 13.49 -6.50 -16.06
C GLY A 9 14.44 -5.70 -15.17
N ALA A 10 13.92 -4.73 -14.41
CA ALA A 10 14.73 -3.94 -13.48
C ALA A 10 15.06 -4.73 -12.21
N LEU A 11 14.09 -5.45 -11.66
CA LEU A 11 14.27 -6.33 -10.50
C LEU A 11 15.25 -7.47 -10.81
N SER A 12 15.17 -8.05 -12.01
CA SER A 12 16.12 -9.08 -12.45
C SER A 12 17.56 -8.55 -12.48
N ARG A 13 17.77 -7.36 -13.06
CA ARG A 13 19.11 -6.72 -13.05
C ARG A 13 19.60 -6.37 -11.65
N ALA A 14 18.72 -5.87 -10.78
CA ALA A 14 19.06 -5.57 -9.40
C ALA A 14 19.47 -6.84 -8.64
N LYS A 15 18.74 -7.94 -8.83
CA LYS A 15 19.07 -9.25 -8.27
C LYS A 15 20.42 -9.77 -8.78
N ASP A 16 20.66 -9.73 -10.09
CA ASP A 16 21.94 -10.15 -10.68
C ASP A 16 23.12 -9.29 -10.21
N GLY A 17 22.85 -8.01 -9.91
CA GLY A 17 23.78 -7.07 -9.30
C GLY A 17 23.99 -7.25 -7.80
N GLY A 18 23.32 -8.22 -7.16
CA GLY A 18 23.49 -8.53 -5.74
C GLY A 18 22.71 -7.63 -4.78
N ALA A 19 21.56 -7.07 -5.20
CA ALA A 19 20.71 -6.28 -4.32
C ALA A 19 20.26 -7.07 -3.08
N GLU A 20 20.45 -6.48 -1.90
CA GLU A 20 20.06 -7.06 -0.61
C GLU A 20 18.54 -6.95 -0.34
N VAL A 21 17.89 -5.93 -0.90
CA VAL A 21 16.46 -5.65 -0.77
C VAL A 21 15.74 -6.02 -2.06
N THR A 22 14.54 -6.60 -1.94
CA THR A 22 13.71 -6.99 -3.09
C THR A 22 12.23 -6.70 -2.85
N LEU A 23 11.40 -6.97 -3.87
CA LEU A 23 9.95 -6.77 -3.82
C LEU A 23 9.23 -8.10 -3.55
N GLN A 24 8.30 -8.08 -2.60
CA GLN A 24 7.34 -9.16 -2.38
C GLN A 24 5.92 -8.62 -2.55
N LEU A 25 5.06 -9.37 -3.26
CA LEU A 25 3.63 -9.09 -3.37
C LEU A 25 2.86 -10.12 -2.53
N LEU A 26 2.03 -9.63 -1.62
CA LEU A 26 1.14 -10.45 -0.79
C LEU A 26 -0.30 -10.16 -1.18
N PHE A 27 -1.05 -11.23 -1.48
CA PHE A 27 -2.49 -11.16 -1.72
C PHE A 27 -3.15 -11.95 -0.59
N LEU A 28 -3.78 -11.22 0.34
CA LEU A 28 -4.31 -11.78 1.57
C LEU A 28 -5.76 -12.23 1.34
N ASP A 29 -6.15 -13.27 2.07
CA ASP A 29 -7.47 -13.90 1.95
C ASP A 29 -8.22 -13.77 3.27
N GLY A 30 -9.55 -13.65 3.21
CA GLY A 30 -10.42 -13.47 4.37
C GLY A 30 -10.03 -12.26 5.21
N GLU A 31 -9.90 -11.08 4.60
CA GLU A 31 -9.76 -9.81 5.33
C GLU A 31 -11.08 -9.47 6.04
N GLU A 32 -12.18 -9.49 5.29
CA GLU A 32 -13.52 -9.16 5.77
C GLU A 32 -14.06 -10.10 6.87
N ALA A 33 -14.94 -9.54 7.69
CA ALA A 33 -15.72 -10.28 8.67
C ALA A 33 -16.89 -11.05 8.02
N PHE A 34 -17.27 -12.19 8.58
CA PHE A 34 -18.50 -12.91 8.21
C PHE A 34 -19.73 -12.37 8.93
N GLY A 35 -19.56 -11.92 10.18
CA GLY A 35 -20.60 -11.30 10.99
C GLY A 35 -20.21 -9.87 11.35
N GLU A 36 -20.04 -9.62 12.64
CA GLU A 36 -19.57 -8.32 13.13
C GLU A 36 -18.05 -8.30 13.22
N TRP A 37 -17.43 -7.28 12.64
CA TRP A 37 -15.99 -7.07 12.70
C TRP A 37 -15.49 -7.16 14.14
N SER A 38 -14.65 -8.16 14.41
CA SER A 38 -14.08 -8.41 15.73
C SER A 38 -12.71 -9.05 15.61
N ARG A 39 -11.98 -9.11 16.72
CA ARG A 39 -10.64 -9.72 16.77
C ARG A 39 -10.57 -11.15 16.21
N SER A 40 -11.66 -11.92 16.33
CA SER A 40 -11.74 -13.31 15.82
C SER A 40 -12.44 -13.44 14.48
N ASP A 41 -13.20 -12.43 14.08
CA ASP A 41 -14.01 -12.38 12.86
C ASP A 41 -13.58 -11.16 12.02
N SER A 42 -12.36 -11.25 11.50
CA SER A 42 -11.68 -10.32 10.59
C SER A 42 -10.24 -10.82 10.39
N LEU A 43 -9.55 -10.32 9.35
CA LEU A 43 -8.10 -10.42 9.15
C LEU A 43 -7.57 -11.86 9.20
N TYR A 44 -8.34 -12.85 8.74
CA TYR A 44 -8.04 -14.27 8.88
C TYR A 44 -6.68 -14.62 8.25
N GLY A 45 -6.49 -14.23 7.00
CA GLY A 45 -5.25 -14.47 6.25
C GLY A 45 -4.06 -13.72 6.84
N ALA A 46 -4.20 -12.42 7.14
CA ALA A 46 -3.13 -11.63 7.76
C ALA A 46 -2.70 -12.17 9.12
N ARG A 47 -3.65 -12.52 10.00
CA ARG A 47 -3.34 -13.09 11.32
C ARG A 47 -2.54 -14.38 11.20
N HIS A 48 -2.96 -15.27 10.29
CA HIS A 48 -2.27 -16.52 10.03
C HIS A 48 -0.88 -16.29 9.41
N LEU A 49 -0.78 -15.45 8.38
CA LEU A 49 0.47 -15.21 7.66
C LEU A 49 1.51 -14.52 8.54
N ALA A 50 1.14 -13.47 9.29
CA ALA A 50 2.05 -12.79 10.20
C ALA A 50 2.59 -13.72 11.30
N ALA A 51 1.76 -14.62 11.82
CA ALA A 51 2.20 -15.65 12.77
C ALA A 51 3.19 -16.63 12.13
N ARG A 52 2.89 -17.11 10.92
CA ARG A 52 3.76 -18.03 10.17
C ARG A 52 5.10 -17.39 9.80
N MET A 53 5.10 -16.17 9.28
CA MET A 53 6.32 -15.44 8.92
C MET A 53 7.16 -15.11 10.16
N GLY A 54 6.51 -14.84 11.30
CA GLY A 54 7.21 -14.62 12.57
C GLY A 54 7.86 -15.88 13.15
N ALA A 55 7.46 -17.07 12.71
CA ALA A 55 8.07 -18.35 13.11
C ALA A 55 9.05 -18.90 12.07
N ALA A 56 8.96 -18.47 10.81
CA ALA A 56 9.79 -18.95 9.71
C ALA A 56 11.17 -18.25 9.72
N PRO A 57 12.29 -19.00 9.82
CA PRO A 57 13.63 -18.41 9.78
C PRO A 57 13.94 -17.69 8.46
N HIS A 58 14.71 -16.62 8.54
CA HIS A 58 15.28 -15.91 7.39
C HIS A 58 16.69 -15.42 7.73
N GLY A 59 17.68 -15.96 7.03
CA GLY A 59 19.09 -15.73 7.36
C GLY A 59 19.49 -16.33 8.72
N PRO A 60 20.69 -15.98 9.23
CA PRO A 60 21.26 -16.60 10.43
C PRO A 60 20.61 -16.14 11.75
N HIS A 61 19.98 -14.97 11.79
CA HIS A 61 19.51 -14.34 13.03
C HIS A 61 18.12 -13.70 12.96
N GLY A 62 17.36 -13.95 11.89
CA GLY A 62 16.06 -13.30 11.66
C GLY A 62 14.93 -14.28 11.30
N THR A 63 13.73 -13.73 11.19
CA THR A 63 12.54 -14.39 10.67
C THR A 63 12.12 -13.72 9.37
N GLN A 64 11.26 -14.37 8.59
CA GLN A 64 10.70 -13.76 7.38
C GLN A 64 9.99 -12.44 7.71
N LEU A 65 9.36 -12.35 8.88
CA LEU A 65 8.72 -11.13 9.34
C LEU A 65 9.72 -10.03 9.68
N SER A 66 10.83 -10.35 10.38
CA SER A 66 11.85 -9.34 10.70
C SER A 66 12.64 -8.85 9.48
N ALA A 67 12.56 -9.57 8.36
CA ALA A 67 13.15 -9.17 7.09
C ALA A 67 12.26 -8.20 6.28
N MET A 68 11.05 -7.89 6.75
CA MET A 68 10.17 -6.92 6.08
C MET A 68 10.58 -5.48 6.43
N ASP A 69 11.24 -4.79 5.49
CA ASP A 69 11.62 -3.38 5.66
C ASP A 69 10.42 -2.44 5.78
N LEU A 70 9.38 -2.68 4.97
CA LEU A 70 8.16 -1.88 4.91
C LEU A 70 7.01 -2.71 4.33
N LEU A 71 5.90 -2.79 5.04
CA LEU A 71 4.63 -3.26 4.49
C LEU A 71 3.86 -2.06 3.94
N VAL A 72 3.73 -1.98 2.61
CA VAL A 72 2.82 -1.01 1.96
C VAL A 72 1.50 -1.72 1.68
N LEU A 73 0.46 -1.41 2.46
CA LEU A 73 -0.88 -2.00 2.30
C LEU A 73 -1.77 -1.05 1.50
N LEU A 74 -2.38 -1.56 0.44
CA LEU A 74 -3.27 -0.82 -0.44
C LEU A 74 -4.69 -1.32 -0.20
N ASP A 75 -5.61 -0.42 0.13
CA ASP A 75 -7.01 -0.78 0.35
C ASP A 75 -7.97 0.36 -0.05
N LEU A 76 -9.18 -0.02 -0.49
CA LEU A 76 -10.26 0.86 -0.94
C LEU A 76 -9.85 1.91 -2.00
N LEU A 77 -8.91 1.56 -2.89
CA LEU A 77 -8.45 2.41 -3.97
C LEU A 77 -9.23 2.16 -5.26
N GLY A 78 -9.74 3.21 -5.89
CA GLY A 78 -10.42 3.10 -7.19
C GLY A 78 -11.44 4.21 -7.44
N ALA A 79 -12.07 4.70 -6.38
CA ALA A 79 -12.98 5.84 -6.46
C ALA A 79 -12.25 7.16 -6.81
N PRO A 80 -12.94 8.16 -7.37
CA PRO A 80 -12.35 9.44 -7.74
C PRO A 80 -11.91 10.25 -6.52
N HIS A 81 -10.80 10.98 -6.68
CA HIS A 81 -10.28 11.96 -5.71
C HIS A 81 -10.08 11.42 -4.27
N PRO A 82 -9.40 10.28 -4.06
CA PRO A 82 -9.16 9.72 -2.74
C PRO A 82 -8.35 10.70 -1.88
N SER A 83 -8.61 10.68 -0.58
CA SER A 83 -7.87 11.47 0.41
C SER A 83 -7.10 10.53 1.32
N ILE A 84 -5.83 10.27 0.99
CA ILE A 84 -4.97 9.31 1.69
C ILE A 84 -4.06 10.09 2.66
N HIS A 85 -3.92 9.62 3.89
CA HIS A 85 -3.21 10.31 4.95
C HIS A 85 -2.08 9.45 5.54
N SER A 86 -1.16 10.10 6.27
CA SER A 86 -0.14 9.37 7.02
C SER A 86 -0.73 8.84 8.33
N HIS A 87 -0.81 7.52 8.48
CA HIS A 87 -1.35 6.87 9.68
C HIS A 87 -0.30 6.66 10.79
N PHE A 88 0.97 6.48 10.43
CA PHE A 88 2.02 6.10 11.38
C PHE A 88 3.21 7.06 11.38
N PRO A 89 3.66 7.56 12.54
CA PRO A 89 4.83 8.43 12.63
C PRO A 89 6.13 7.79 12.13
N ASN A 90 6.32 6.49 12.38
CA ASN A 90 7.56 5.76 12.01
C ASN A 90 7.77 5.65 10.49
N THR A 91 6.71 5.66 9.69
CA THR A 91 6.75 5.59 8.23
C THR A 91 6.34 6.89 7.55
N HIS A 92 6.14 7.97 8.31
CA HIS A 92 5.73 9.27 7.77
C HIS A 92 6.68 9.79 6.68
N HIS A 93 7.98 9.54 6.81
CA HIS A 93 8.97 9.94 5.81
C HIS A 93 8.74 9.23 4.46
N TRP A 94 8.29 7.97 4.45
CA TRP A 94 7.88 7.27 3.22
C TRP A 94 6.59 7.84 2.64
N PHE A 95 5.64 8.22 3.49
CA PHE A 95 4.45 8.94 3.05
C PHE A 95 4.81 10.27 2.36
N LEU A 96 5.75 11.03 2.91
CA LEU A 96 6.25 12.27 2.28
C LEU A 96 6.92 12.02 0.92
N ARG A 97 7.50 10.83 0.69
CA ARG A 97 7.98 10.45 -0.65
C ARG A 97 6.84 10.32 -1.64
N LEU A 98 5.71 9.71 -1.27
CA LEU A 98 4.52 9.64 -2.13
C LEU A 98 3.98 11.04 -2.48
N VAL A 99 3.92 11.94 -1.48
CA VAL A 99 3.56 13.36 -1.71
C VAL A 99 4.49 14.02 -2.72
N ALA A 100 5.81 13.86 -2.56
CA ALA A 100 6.79 14.45 -3.46
C ALA A 100 6.70 13.87 -4.89
N ILE A 101 6.47 12.55 -5.02
CA ILE A 101 6.28 11.87 -6.29
C ILE A 101 5.02 12.40 -6.98
N GLU A 102 3.88 12.45 -6.29
CA GLU A 102 2.63 12.98 -6.84
C GLU A 102 2.83 14.39 -7.39
N GLN A 103 3.38 15.30 -6.57
CA GLN A 103 3.63 16.68 -6.98
C GLN A 103 4.56 16.77 -8.20
N ARG A 104 5.60 15.93 -8.26
CA ARG A 104 6.54 15.91 -9.38
C ARG A 104 5.87 15.42 -10.67
N LEU A 105 5.04 14.38 -10.60
CA LEU A 105 4.32 13.85 -11.75
C LEU A 105 3.24 14.83 -12.24
N ARG A 106 2.50 15.48 -11.33
CA ARG A 106 1.53 16.54 -11.66
C ARG A 106 2.20 17.72 -12.38
N ARG A 107 3.32 18.24 -11.85
CA ARG A 107 4.08 19.35 -12.48
C ARG A 107 4.58 19.02 -13.88
N ARG A 108 4.78 17.73 -14.19
CA ARG A 108 5.23 17.27 -15.51
C ARG A 108 4.06 16.91 -16.45
N GLY A 109 2.81 17.06 -16.01
CA GLY A 109 1.64 16.65 -16.80
C GLY A 109 1.59 15.14 -17.05
N LEU A 110 2.17 14.34 -16.15
CA LEU A 110 2.23 12.87 -16.26
C LEU A 110 1.09 12.16 -15.53
N LEU A 111 0.17 12.91 -14.92
CA LEU A 111 -1.05 12.40 -14.30
C LEU A 111 -2.27 12.88 -15.09
N GLN A 112 -3.36 12.11 -15.06
CA GLN A 112 -4.66 12.47 -15.60
C GLN A 112 -5.37 13.53 -14.75
N ALA A 113 -5.10 13.53 -13.44
CA ALA A 113 -5.63 14.51 -12.50
C ALA A 113 -5.33 15.94 -12.97
N ALA A 114 -6.38 16.77 -13.00
CA ALA A 114 -6.30 18.13 -13.46
C ALA A 114 -5.57 19.03 -12.44
N PRO A 115 -5.05 20.20 -12.85
CA PRO A 115 -4.34 21.11 -11.95
C PRO A 115 -5.17 21.58 -10.75
N GLN A 116 -6.50 21.70 -10.91
CA GLN A 116 -7.42 22.07 -9.83
C GLN A 116 -7.81 20.89 -8.92
N ASP A 117 -7.59 19.66 -9.38
CA ASP A 117 -7.97 18.48 -8.61
C ASP A 117 -7.07 18.39 -7.38
N PRO A 118 -7.65 18.08 -6.22
CA PRO A 118 -6.89 18.10 -4.99
C PRO A 118 -5.91 16.90 -4.97
N PRO A 119 -4.76 17.01 -4.27
CA PRO A 119 -3.77 15.93 -4.21
C PRO A 119 -4.35 14.70 -3.52
N PHE A 120 -3.95 13.51 -3.96
CA PHE A 120 -4.36 12.25 -3.33
C PHE A 120 -3.74 12.09 -1.94
N PHE A 121 -2.47 12.43 -1.79
CA PHE A 121 -1.74 12.31 -0.52
C PHE A 121 -1.82 13.62 0.27
N ARG A 122 -2.57 13.61 1.37
CA ARG A 122 -2.80 14.77 2.23
C ARG A 122 -1.75 14.90 3.31
N LEU A 123 -1.28 16.12 3.52
CA LEU A 123 -0.36 16.46 4.61
C LEU A 123 -1.06 16.60 5.97
N SER A 124 -2.40 16.67 6.00
CA SER A 124 -3.15 16.64 7.25
C SER A 124 -3.07 15.24 7.88
N PRO A 125 -3.09 15.14 9.22
CA PRO A 125 -3.08 13.85 9.89
C PRO A 125 -4.30 13.02 9.49
N ALA A 126 -4.17 11.69 9.60
CA ALA A 126 -5.31 10.79 9.44
C ALA A 126 -6.41 11.15 10.46
N PRO A 127 -7.69 11.17 10.07
CA PRO A 127 -8.80 11.48 10.97
C PRO A 127 -8.93 10.50 12.15
N GLY A 128 -8.42 9.28 12.00
CA GLY A 128 -8.42 8.25 13.03
C GLY A 128 -7.65 7.00 12.58
N PRO A 129 -7.44 6.04 13.49
CA PRO A 129 -6.91 4.73 13.13
C PRO A 129 -7.94 3.97 12.28
N VAL A 130 -7.44 3.09 11.43
CA VAL A 130 -8.24 2.12 10.67
C VAL A 130 -7.67 0.75 10.94
N GLU A 131 -8.51 -0.21 11.30
CA GLU A 131 -8.10 -1.63 11.38
C GLU A 131 -8.18 -2.26 10.00
N ASP A 132 -7.16 -3.02 9.64
CA ASP A 132 -7.01 -3.69 8.34
C ASP A 132 -5.88 -4.73 8.48
N ASP A 133 -5.57 -5.47 7.44
CA ASP A 133 -4.62 -6.58 7.34
C ASP A 133 -3.20 -6.25 7.83
N HIS A 134 -2.85 -4.98 7.96
CA HIS A 134 -1.57 -4.57 8.52
C HIS A 134 -1.47 -4.80 10.03
N VAL A 135 -2.59 -4.87 10.76
CA VAL A 135 -2.62 -4.92 12.24
C VAL A 135 -1.76 -6.07 12.80
N PRO A 136 -1.86 -7.33 12.33
CA PRO A 136 -1.03 -8.43 12.84
C PRO A 136 0.47 -8.26 12.57
N PHE A 137 0.84 -7.58 11.49
CA PHE A 137 2.25 -7.28 11.15
C PHE A 137 2.78 -6.13 12.01
N LEU A 138 2.00 -5.06 12.14
CA LEU A 138 2.33 -3.89 12.95
C LEU A 138 2.55 -4.28 14.43
N GLN A 139 1.67 -5.11 14.99
CA GLN A 139 1.80 -5.64 16.36
C GLN A 139 3.10 -6.43 16.60
N ARG A 140 3.74 -6.92 15.53
CA ARG A 140 5.01 -7.64 15.56
C ARG A 140 6.20 -6.79 15.12
N GLY A 141 6.01 -5.47 15.00
CA GLY A 141 7.09 -4.51 14.76
C GLY A 141 7.37 -4.20 13.28
N VAL A 142 6.59 -4.72 12.34
CA VAL A 142 6.76 -4.40 10.92
C VAL A 142 6.37 -2.93 10.68
N PRO A 143 7.23 -2.12 10.04
CA PRO A 143 6.85 -0.77 9.62
C PRO A 143 5.73 -0.81 8.57
N VAL A 144 4.67 -0.02 8.75
CA VAL A 144 3.50 -0.02 7.86
C VAL A 144 3.32 1.33 7.20
N LEU A 145 3.08 1.32 5.89
CA LEU A 145 2.55 2.44 5.12
C LEU A 145 1.16 2.04 4.60
N HIS A 146 0.12 2.48 5.30
CA HIS A 146 -1.28 2.13 4.97
C HIS A 146 -1.86 3.16 4.01
N LEU A 147 -2.14 2.72 2.80
CA LEU A 147 -2.66 3.54 1.70
C LEU A 147 -4.14 3.26 1.52
N ILE A 148 -4.92 3.85 2.40
CA ILE A 148 -6.39 3.80 2.42
C ILE A 148 -6.94 5.24 2.46
N PRO A 149 -7.98 5.58 1.68
CA PRO A 149 -8.60 6.90 1.74
C PRO A 149 -9.41 7.08 3.02
N THR A 150 -9.49 8.30 3.55
CA THR A 150 -10.42 8.69 4.61
C THR A 150 -11.05 10.05 4.25
N PRO A 151 -12.39 10.16 4.11
CA PRO A 151 -13.38 9.10 4.27
C PRO A 151 -13.25 7.98 3.23
N PHE A 152 -13.81 6.80 3.54
CA PHE A 152 -13.92 5.69 2.59
C PHE A 152 -14.77 6.08 1.38
N PRO A 153 -14.61 5.40 0.23
CA PRO A 153 -15.47 5.61 -0.93
C PRO A 153 -16.94 5.53 -0.54
N GLY A 154 -17.79 6.40 -1.10
CA GLY A 154 -19.23 6.40 -0.78
C GLY A 154 -19.97 5.10 -1.12
N VAL A 155 -19.35 4.24 -1.93
CA VAL A 155 -19.85 2.92 -2.31
C VAL A 155 -19.37 1.78 -1.42
N TRP A 156 -18.46 2.04 -0.46
CA TRP A 156 -17.89 1.02 0.43
C TRP A 156 -18.99 0.25 1.17
N HIS A 157 -18.87 -1.08 1.18
CA HIS A 157 -19.85 -2.02 1.77
C HIS A 157 -21.27 -1.86 1.21
N THR A 158 -21.40 -1.40 -0.04
CA THR A 158 -22.68 -1.36 -0.77
C THR A 158 -22.60 -2.21 -2.04
N LEU A 159 -23.75 -2.59 -2.59
CA LEU A 159 -23.83 -3.22 -3.91
C LEU A 159 -23.37 -2.31 -5.06
N GLY A 160 -23.12 -1.03 -4.78
CA GLY A 160 -22.56 -0.08 -5.74
C GLY A 160 -21.06 -0.23 -5.93
N ASP A 161 -20.34 -0.91 -5.05
CA ASP A 161 -18.89 -1.12 -5.22
C ASP A 161 -18.63 -2.13 -6.36
N THR A 162 -18.53 -1.58 -7.57
CA THR A 162 -18.54 -2.30 -8.84
C THR A 162 -17.62 -1.59 -9.83
N GLU A 163 -17.27 -2.26 -10.92
CA GLU A 163 -16.40 -1.70 -11.97
C GLU A 163 -16.90 -0.35 -12.51
N ASP A 164 -18.23 -0.18 -12.64
CA ASP A 164 -18.85 1.04 -13.15
C ASP A 164 -18.58 2.28 -12.27
N ASN A 165 -18.26 2.08 -10.99
CA ASN A 165 -17.97 3.16 -10.04
C ASN A 165 -16.47 3.39 -9.81
N LEU A 166 -15.61 2.69 -10.56
CA LEU A 166 -14.18 3.01 -10.59
C LEU A 166 -13.94 4.27 -11.42
N ASP A 167 -12.93 5.06 -11.02
CA ASP A 167 -12.39 6.16 -11.81
C ASP A 167 -11.08 5.71 -12.49
N PRO A 168 -11.08 5.42 -13.81
CA PRO A 168 -9.89 4.91 -14.48
C PRO A 168 -8.70 5.89 -14.45
N GLY A 169 -8.97 7.21 -14.39
CA GLY A 169 -7.93 8.23 -14.29
C GLY A 169 -7.16 8.13 -12.98
N THR A 170 -7.89 8.08 -11.87
CA THR A 170 -7.36 7.92 -10.51
C THR A 170 -6.58 6.61 -10.39
N VAL A 171 -7.14 5.49 -10.87
CA VAL A 171 -6.45 4.18 -10.84
C VAL A 171 -5.11 4.24 -11.59
N GLN A 172 -5.09 4.83 -12.79
CA GLN A 172 -3.86 5.00 -13.57
C GLN A 172 -2.83 5.89 -12.86
N ASP A 173 -3.27 6.99 -12.26
CA ASP A 173 -2.38 7.93 -11.60
C ASP A 173 -1.78 7.34 -10.32
N LEU A 174 -2.59 6.69 -9.49
CA LEU A 174 -2.11 5.95 -8.32
C LEU A 174 -1.12 4.86 -8.73
N ALA A 175 -1.41 4.09 -9.78
CA ALA A 175 -0.49 3.08 -10.28
C ALA A 175 0.86 3.68 -10.74
N ARG A 176 0.86 4.85 -11.39
CA ARG A 176 2.10 5.56 -11.77
C ARG A 176 2.88 6.04 -10.56
N ILE A 177 2.19 6.58 -9.55
CA ILE A 177 2.82 7.05 -8.31
C ILE A 177 3.46 5.86 -7.58
N LEU A 178 2.72 4.77 -7.40
CA LEU A 178 3.20 3.56 -6.74
C LEU A 178 4.37 2.91 -7.47
N LEU A 179 4.30 2.81 -8.80
CA LEU A 179 5.41 2.31 -9.60
C LEU A 179 6.67 3.17 -9.42
N THR A 180 6.51 4.49 -9.41
CA THR A 180 7.62 5.43 -9.17
C THR A 180 8.16 5.28 -7.75
N PHE A 181 7.29 5.08 -6.76
CA PHE A 181 7.69 4.87 -5.36
C PHE A 181 8.52 3.60 -5.21
N VAL A 182 8.05 2.47 -5.78
CA VAL A 182 8.79 1.19 -5.71
C VAL A 182 10.14 1.31 -6.42
N ALA A 183 10.21 1.97 -7.57
CA ALA A 183 11.46 2.22 -8.27
C ALA A 183 12.43 3.08 -7.43
N GLU A 184 11.94 4.15 -6.79
CA GLU A 184 12.77 4.97 -5.89
C GLU A 184 13.23 4.20 -4.64
N PHE A 185 12.35 3.40 -4.03
CA PHE A 185 12.64 2.62 -2.82
C PHE A 185 13.70 1.56 -3.08
N LEU A 186 13.64 0.88 -4.23
CA LEU A 186 14.56 -0.19 -4.62
C LEU A 186 15.78 0.31 -5.42
N HIS A 187 15.92 1.62 -5.60
CA HIS A 187 17.00 2.25 -6.36
C HIS A 187 17.15 1.71 -7.80
N LEU A 188 16.03 1.54 -8.50
CA LEU A 188 15.95 0.98 -9.87
C LEU A 188 16.13 2.01 -10.98
#